data_AF-A0A3A0FBI5-F1
#
_entry.id   AF-A0A3A0FBI5-F1
#
_cell.length_a   1.000
_cell.length_b   1.000
_cell.length_c   1.000
_cell.angle_alpha   90.00
_cell.angle_beta   90.00
_cell.angle_gamma   90.00
#
_symmetry.space_group_name_H-M   'P 1'
#
loop_
_entity.id
_entity.type
_entity.pdbx_description
1 polymer ?
#
loop_
_entity_poly.entity_id
_entity_poly.type
_entity_poly.pdbx_seq_one_letter_code
_entity_poly.pdbx_strand_id
1 'polypeptide(L)'
;MKTLKPILPILVTAIVLIGVAVTLIALNVRQQISLPPQYPMAAVTSFDECAAAGYPILESYPERCLTPDGRSFTRDIGNELPYTNMIQIDHPRPGISVTSPLTISGRARGTWYFEASFPVQLLDANGETLAIEPAQAEGEWMTEDFVPFAVELVFDAKTATGTLILIKDNPSGLPEYDAQVEIPVRFGKTSSTEKPSDQICIQVIATAKNPETGEVRDFPTPCDVPEGWETIAP
;
A
#
# COMPACT_ATOMS: atom_id res chain seq x y z
N MET A 1 33.84 72.30 5.97
CA MET A 1 33.92 70.93 6.51
C MET A 1 32.97 70.77 7.70
N LYS A 2 31.69 70.47 7.44
CA LYS A 2 30.67 70.21 8.48
C LYS A 2 30.49 68.71 8.64
N THR A 3 31.05 68.21 9.73
CA THR A 3 30.76 66.98 10.50
C THR A 3 29.73 66.00 9.91
N LEU A 4 30.17 65.06 9.07
CA LEU A 4 29.46 63.82 8.71
C LEU A 4 29.54 62.73 9.82
N LYS A 5 30.12 63.07 10.99
CA LYS A 5 30.45 62.14 12.08
C LYS A 5 29.28 61.59 12.91
N PRO A 6 28.12 62.25 13.10
CA PRO A 6 27.06 61.70 13.95
C PRO A 6 26.09 60.74 13.22
N ILE A 7 26.13 60.67 11.89
CA ILE A 7 25.16 59.86 11.10
C ILE A 7 25.61 58.40 10.97
N LEU A 8 26.92 58.17 10.89
CA LEU A 8 27.51 56.84 10.73
C LEU A 8 27.15 55.83 11.87
N PRO A 9 27.22 56.18 13.17
CA PRO A 9 26.84 55.24 14.23
C PRO A 9 25.35 54.90 14.20
N ILE A 10 24.48 55.85 13.84
CA ILE A 10 23.03 55.65 13.73
C ILE A 10 22.72 54.64 12.62
N LEU A 11 23.40 54.77 11.47
CA LEU A 11 23.22 53.86 10.34
C LEU A 11 23.67 52.42 10.68
N VAL A 12 24.81 52.27 11.37
CA VAL A 12 25.31 50.97 11.81
C VAL A 12 24.36 50.32 12.81
N THR A 13 23.86 51.07 13.79
CA THR A 13 22.86 50.53 14.75
C THR A 13 21.57 50.11 14.06
N ALA A 14 21.11 50.86 13.05
CA ALA A 14 19.92 50.50 12.29
C ALA A 14 20.11 49.20 11.49
N ILE A 15 21.26 49.03 10.83
CA ILE A 15 21.59 47.82 10.07
C ILE A 15 21.65 46.58 10.98
N VAL A 16 22.27 46.70 12.16
CA VAL A 16 22.34 45.60 13.13
C VAL A 16 20.94 45.22 13.62
N LEU A 17 20.08 46.20 13.94
CA LEU A 17 18.71 45.94 14.37
C LEU A 17 17.87 45.28 13.27
N ILE A 18 18.05 45.69 12.00
CA ILE A 18 17.39 45.06 10.85
C ILE A 18 17.88 43.62 10.68
N GLY A 19 19.20 43.38 10.77
CA GLY A 19 19.77 42.04 10.68
C GLY A 19 19.21 41.10 11.74
N VAL A 20 19.14 41.55 13.00
CA VAL A 20 18.57 40.79 14.12
C VAL A 20 17.08 40.50 13.87
N ALA A 21 16.31 41.49 13.44
CA ALA A 21 14.89 41.31 13.12
C ALA A 21 14.67 40.28 12.00
N VAL A 22 15.47 40.34 10.92
CA VAL A 22 15.39 39.39 9.80
C VAL A 22 15.75 37.97 10.27
N THR A 23 16.78 37.80 11.11
CA THR A 23 17.10 36.47 11.67
C THR A 23 16.01 35.94 12.59
N LEU A 24 15.38 36.77 13.43
CA LEU A 24 14.27 36.36 14.29
C LEU A 24 13.03 35.98 13.48
N ILE A 25 12.75 36.71 12.39
CA ILE A 25 11.68 36.37 11.45
C ILE A 25 11.99 35.05 10.75
N ALA A 26 13.21 34.85 10.25
CA ALA A 26 13.60 33.61 9.58
C ALA A 26 13.55 32.38 10.52
N LEU A 27 13.92 32.56 11.79
CA LEU A 27 13.80 31.51 12.82
C LEU A 27 12.33 31.18 13.13
N ASN A 28 11.45 32.18 13.22
CA ASN A 28 10.00 31.96 13.39
C ASN A 28 9.37 31.25 12.19
N VAL A 29 9.75 31.65 10.96
CA VAL A 29 9.25 31.01 9.73
C VAL A 29 9.71 29.55 9.66
N ARG A 30 10.95 29.24 10.04
CA ARG A 30 11.41 27.84 10.16
C ARG A 30 10.61 27.02 11.18
N GLN A 31 10.26 27.60 12.34
CA GLN A 31 9.46 26.91 13.34
C GLN A 31 8.03 26.62 12.87
N GLN A 32 7.41 27.53 12.10
CA GLN A 32 6.03 27.32 11.61
C GLN A 32 5.93 26.26 10.50
N ILE A 33 7.01 25.99 9.77
CA ILE A 33 7.03 25.00 8.68
C ILE A 33 7.12 23.55 9.21
N SER A 34 7.47 23.35 10.49
CA SER A 34 7.64 22.00 11.09
C SER A 34 6.41 21.44 11.82
N LEU A 35 5.27 22.14 11.82
CA LEU A 35 4.07 21.61 12.47
C LEU A 35 3.35 20.62 11.53
N PRO A 36 3.08 19.37 11.97
CA PRO A 36 2.27 18.45 11.18
C PRO A 36 0.87 19.06 10.97
N PRO A 37 0.22 18.78 9.83
CA PRO A 37 -1.13 19.26 9.58
C PRO A 37 -2.06 18.82 10.71
N GLN A 38 -2.66 19.78 11.41
CA GLN A 38 -3.63 19.49 12.47
C GLN A 38 -4.92 18.99 11.80
N TYR A 39 -5.08 17.67 11.70
CA TYR A 39 -6.36 17.08 11.28
C TYR A 39 -7.40 17.43 12.36
N PRO A 40 -8.52 18.08 12.02
CA PRO A 40 -9.51 18.45 13.03
C PRO A 40 -9.99 17.18 13.74
N MET A 41 -9.77 17.09 15.05
CA MET A 41 -10.12 15.89 15.84
C MET A 41 -11.59 15.46 15.66
N ALA A 42 -12.48 16.40 15.34
CA ALA A 42 -13.90 16.15 15.07
C ALA A 42 -14.17 15.29 13.82
N ALA A 43 -13.20 15.14 12.91
CA ALA A 43 -13.40 14.46 11.63
C ALA A 43 -12.98 12.98 11.62
N VAL A 44 -12.45 12.43 12.72
CA VAL A 44 -12.05 11.02 12.79
C VAL A 44 -13.23 10.16 13.27
N THR A 45 -13.67 9.24 12.42
CA THR A 45 -14.82 8.36 12.61
C THR A 45 -14.53 6.88 12.34
N SER A 46 -13.35 6.55 11.80
CA SER A 46 -12.92 5.17 11.50
C SER A 46 -11.49 4.89 11.96
N PHE A 47 -11.11 3.60 11.98
CA PHE A 47 -9.73 3.20 12.23
C PHE A 47 -8.78 3.80 11.18
N ASP A 48 -9.15 3.73 9.89
CA ASP A 48 -8.34 4.25 8.80
C ASP A 48 -8.09 5.76 8.90
N GLU A 49 -9.12 6.54 9.27
CA GLU A 49 -8.97 7.99 9.49
C GLU A 49 -8.10 8.29 10.72
N CYS A 50 -8.23 7.48 11.78
CA CYS A 50 -7.41 7.62 12.97
C CYS A 50 -5.93 7.32 12.66
N ALA A 51 -5.66 6.25 11.93
CA ALA A 51 -4.31 5.87 11.50
C ALA A 51 -3.72 6.89 10.52
N ALA A 52 -4.51 7.37 9.55
CA ALA A 52 -4.07 8.39 8.59
C ALA A 52 -3.78 9.75 9.25
N ALA A 53 -4.45 10.06 10.37
CA ALA A 53 -4.15 11.23 11.19
C ALA A 53 -2.86 11.09 12.03
N GLY A 54 -2.17 9.94 11.97
CA GLY A 54 -0.90 9.70 12.66
C GLY A 54 -1.04 9.45 14.17
N TYR A 55 -2.23 9.05 14.63
CA TYR A 55 -2.45 8.77 16.03
C TYR A 55 -1.89 7.40 16.46
N PRO A 56 -1.61 7.19 17.77
CA PRO A 56 -1.04 5.93 18.25
C PRO A 56 -1.91 4.71 17.92
N ILE A 57 -1.29 3.70 17.32
CA ILE A 57 -1.87 2.37 17.08
C ILE A 57 -1.30 1.41 18.13
N LEU A 58 -2.18 0.69 18.82
CA LEU A 58 -1.81 -0.37 19.75
C LEU A 58 -1.50 -1.65 18.99
N GLU A 59 -0.43 -2.33 19.40
CA GLU A 59 0.01 -3.63 18.89
C GLU A 59 -0.86 -4.79 19.44
N SER A 60 -2.17 -4.59 19.53
CA SER A 60 -3.15 -5.65 19.81
C SER A 60 -3.70 -6.19 18.50
N TYR A 61 -4.25 -7.40 18.53
CA TYR A 61 -5.04 -7.93 17.42
C TYR A 61 -6.48 -8.18 17.86
N PRO A 62 -7.49 -7.53 17.23
CA PRO A 62 -7.34 -6.55 16.15
C PRO A 62 -6.64 -5.25 16.60
N GLU A 63 -6.04 -4.56 15.63
CA GLU A 63 -5.37 -3.28 15.87
C GLU A 63 -6.37 -2.23 16.37
N ARG A 64 -5.91 -1.35 17.26
CA ARG A 64 -6.71 -0.26 17.80
C ARG A 64 -5.97 1.06 17.68
N CYS A 65 -6.63 2.07 17.14
CA CYS A 65 -6.11 3.44 17.07
C CYS A 65 -6.78 4.33 18.12
N LEU A 66 -5.99 5.12 18.84
CA LEU A 66 -6.44 5.97 19.95
C LEU A 66 -6.29 7.45 19.61
N THR A 67 -7.36 8.22 19.72
CA THR A 67 -7.32 9.68 19.53
C THR A 67 -6.99 10.42 20.83
N PRO A 68 -6.46 11.67 20.76
CA PRO A 68 -6.11 12.45 21.95
C PRO A 68 -7.29 12.76 22.88
N ASP A 69 -8.52 12.78 22.36
CA ASP A 69 -9.76 12.94 23.12
C ASP A 69 -10.29 11.63 23.72
N GLY A 70 -9.53 10.53 23.62
CA GLY A 70 -9.80 9.26 24.30
C GLY A 70 -10.70 8.29 23.54
N ARG A 71 -11.07 8.56 22.29
CA ARG A 71 -11.81 7.59 21.45
C ARG A 71 -10.87 6.50 20.96
N SER A 72 -11.43 5.31 20.77
CA SER A 72 -10.73 4.13 20.26
C SER A 72 -11.48 3.60 19.05
N PHE A 73 -10.75 3.42 17.95
CA PHE A 73 -11.26 2.79 16.73
C PHE A 73 -10.54 1.46 16.55
N THR A 74 -11.29 0.39 16.33
CA THR A 74 -10.74 -0.95 16.10
C THR A 74 -10.76 -1.24 14.60
N ARG A 75 -9.70 -1.86 14.08
CA ARG A 75 -9.66 -2.30 12.68
C ARG A 75 -10.79 -3.30 12.42
N ASP A 76 -11.49 -3.10 11.31
CA ASP A 76 -12.44 -4.09 10.81
C ASP A 76 -11.68 -5.28 10.24
N ILE A 77 -11.99 -6.45 10.78
CA ILE A 77 -11.38 -7.74 10.44
C ILE A 77 -12.41 -8.74 9.90
N GLY A 78 -13.63 -8.28 9.63
CA GLY A 78 -14.74 -9.14 9.26
C GLY A 78 -15.04 -10.17 10.35
N ASN A 79 -15.13 -11.44 9.95
CA ASN A 79 -15.50 -12.53 10.84
C ASN A 79 -14.36 -13.53 11.09
N GLU A 80 -13.09 -13.13 10.99
CA GLU A 80 -11.97 -14.10 11.04
C GLU A 80 -11.75 -14.76 12.42
N LEU A 81 -12.07 -14.09 13.54
CA LEU A 81 -11.75 -14.59 14.90
C LEU A 81 -12.33 -15.97 15.24
N PRO A 82 -13.62 -16.27 15.00
CA PRO A 82 -14.21 -17.59 15.25
C PRO A 82 -13.54 -18.72 14.46
N TYR A 83 -12.86 -18.42 13.36
CA TYR A 83 -12.30 -19.41 12.45
C TYR A 83 -10.78 -19.54 12.52
N THR A 84 -10.09 -18.80 13.39
CA THR A 84 -8.62 -18.82 13.55
C THR A 84 -8.00 -20.22 13.80
N ASN A 85 -8.79 -21.14 14.36
CA ASN A 85 -8.38 -22.55 14.56
C ASN A 85 -8.64 -23.45 13.35
N MET A 86 -9.35 -22.99 12.33
CA MET A 86 -9.71 -23.73 11.11
C MET A 86 -9.01 -23.19 9.88
N ILE A 87 -8.88 -21.86 9.76
CA ILE A 87 -8.24 -21.19 8.63
C ILE A 87 -7.59 -19.89 9.11
N GLN A 88 -6.44 -19.57 8.52
CA GLN A 88 -5.64 -18.40 8.81
C GLN A 88 -5.20 -17.78 7.48
N ILE A 89 -5.47 -16.49 7.32
CA ILE A 89 -5.13 -15.72 6.12
C ILE A 89 -3.83 -14.96 6.40
N ASP A 90 -2.82 -15.20 5.57
CA ASP A 90 -1.54 -14.50 5.64
C ASP A 90 -1.56 -13.24 4.76
N HIS A 91 -2.16 -13.34 3.57
CA HIS A 91 -2.31 -12.23 2.64
C HIS A 91 -3.62 -12.35 1.81
N PRO A 92 -4.37 -11.26 1.58
CA PRO A 92 -4.24 -9.94 2.20
C PRO A 92 -4.73 -9.92 3.66
N ARG A 93 -4.13 -9.07 4.49
CA ARG A 93 -4.65 -8.79 5.85
C ARG A 93 -5.77 -7.75 5.79
N PRO A 94 -6.71 -7.74 6.76
CA PRO A 94 -7.84 -6.81 6.74
C PRO A 94 -7.45 -5.34 6.59
N GLY A 95 -8.15 -4.62 5.71
CA GLY A 95 -7.98 -3.19 5.49
C GLY A 95 -6.72 -2.76 4.74
N ILE A 96 -5.90 -3.69 4.24
CA ILE A 96 -4.83 -3.33 3.29
C ILE A 96 -5.44 -3.00 1.92
N SER A 97 -4.74 -2.15 1.17
CA SER A 97 -5.12 -1.86 -0.22
C SER A 97 -4.62 -2.99 -1.13
N VAL A 98 -5.51 -3.53 -1.95
CA VAL A 98 -5.22 -4.62 -2.90
C VAL A 98 -5.41 -4.16 -4.34
N THR A 99 -4.60 -4.68 -5.26
CA THR A 99 -4.67 -4.42 -6.70
C THR A 99 -4.75 -5.73 -7.47
N SER A 100 -5.18 -5.67 -8.73
CA SER A 100 -5.22 -6.84 -9.63
C SER A 100 -3.88 -7.00 -10.38
N PRO A 101 -3.33 -8.22 -10.50
CA PRO A 101 -3.79 -9.46 -9.86
C PRO A 101 -3.53 -9.46 -8.34
N LEU A 102 -4.43 -10.09 -7.59
CA LEU A 102 -4.30 -10.27 -6.14
C LEU A 102 -3.98 -11.73 -5.83
N THR A 103 -2.79 -11.98 -5.31
CA THR A 103 -2.48 -13.25 -4.66
C THR A 103 -3.17 -13.31 -3.30
N ILE A 104 -3.80 -14.42 -2.97
CA ILE A 104 -4.29 -14.73 -1.63
C ILE A 104 -3.54 -15.96 -1.14
N SER A 105 -3.06 -15.91 0.09
CA SER A 105 -2.31 -17.00 0.71
C SER A 105 -2.65 -17.16 2.18
N GLY A 106 -2.50 -18.37 2.67
CA GLY A 106 -2.71 -18.69 4.08
C GLY A 106 -2.60 -20.18 4.32
N ARG A 107 -3.25 -20.64 5.37
CA ARG A 107 -3.33 -22.06 5.72
C ARG A 107 -4.68 -22.41 6.31
N ALA A 108 -5.19 -23.58 5.95
CA ALA A 108 -6.45 -24.10 6.47
C ALA A 108 -6.26 -25.55 6.94
N ARG A 109 -7.11 -26.01 7.87
CA ARG A 109 -7.15 -27.43 8.23
C ARG A 109 -7.68 -28.26 7.08
N GLY A 110 -7.29 -29.53 7.00
CA GLY A 110 -7.75 -30.44 5.95
C GLY A 110 -9.26 -30.50 5.77
N THR A 111 -10.03 -30.34 6.85
CA THR A 111 -11.50 -30.30 6.83
C THR A 111 -12.10 -29.09 6.12
N TRP A 112 -11.30 -28.07 5.81
CA TRP A 112 -11.72 -26.91 5.01
C TRP A 112 -11.72 -27.21 3.51
N TYR A 113 -10.87 -28.15 3.09
CA TYR A 113 -10.68 -28.53 1.68
C TYR A 113 -11.63 -29.66 1.28
N PHE A 114 -11.93 -29.69 -0.02
CA PHE A 114 -12.43 -30.87 -0.71
C PHE A 114 -11.71 -30.98 -2.06
N GLU A 115 -11.30 -32.20 -2.44
CA GLU A 115 -10.49 -32.43 -3.65
C GLU A 115 -9.24 -31.51 -3.72
N ALA A 116 -8.57 -31.31 -2.58
CA ALA A 116 -7.40 -30.43 -2.43
C ALA A 116 -7.66 -28.92 -2.67
N SER A 117 -8.92 -28.49 -2.73
CA SER A 117 -9.25 -27.09 -3.02
C SER A 117 -10.43 -26.58 -2.20
N PHE A 118 -10.66 -25.26 -2.24
CA PHE A 118 -11.91 -24.64 -1.78
C PHE A 118 -12.15 -23.30 -2.49
N PRO A 119 -13.40 -22.80 -2.60
CA PRO A 119 -13.69 -21.56 -3.32
C PRO A 119 -13.21 -20.32 -2.58
N VAL A 120 -12.60 -19.38 -3.30
CA VAL A 120 -12.30 -18.03 -2.85
C VAL A 120 -13.01 -17.04 -3.77
N GLN A 121 -13.83 -16.17 -3.18
CA GLN A 121 -14.67 -15.21 -3.89
C GLN A 121 -14.30 -13.78 -3.47
N LEU A 122 -14.27 -12.86 -4.43
CA LEU A 122 -14.09 -11.45 -4.18
C LEU A 122 -15.37 -10.69 -4.58
N LEU A 123 -15.95 -9.98 -3.63
CA LEU A 123 -17.10 -9.10 -3.83
C LEU A 123 -16.70 -7.64 -3.81
N ASP A 124 -17.41 -6.82 -4.57
CA ASP A 124 -17.35 -5.35 -4.49
C ASP A 124 -18.22 -4.82 -3.32
N ALA A 125 -18.25 -3.50 -3.12
CA ALA A 125 -19.03 -2.87 -2.04
C ALA A 125 -20.56 -3.00 -2.23
N ASN A 126 -21.03 -3.32 -3.43
CA ASN A 126 -22.44 -3.53 -3.76
C ASN A 126 -22.85 -5.01 -3.63
N GLY A 127 -21.91 -5.90 -3.35
CA GLY A 127 -22.11 -7.35 -3.33
C GLY A 127 -22.01 -8.02 -4.70
N GLU A 128 -21.53 -7.31 -5.73
CA GLU A 128 -21.25 -7.89 -7.05
C GLU A 128 -19.98 -8.76 -6.98
N THR A 129 -20.04 -9.97 -7.55
CA THR A 129 -18.86 -10.84 -7.63
C THR A 129 -17.91 -10.34 -8.71
N LEU A 130 -16.70 -9.98 -8.29
CA LEU A 130 -15.63 -9.52 -9.18
C LEU A 130 -14.78 -10.69 -9.70
N ALA A 131 -14.53 -11.69 -8.84
CA ALA A 131 -13.77 -12.89 -9.19
C ALA A 131 -14.15 -14.05 -8.26
N ILE A 132 -14.01 -15.27 -8.75
CA ILE A 132 -14.12 -16.50 -7.97
C ILE A 132 -13.16 -17.53 -8.55
N GLU A 133 -12.25 -18.05 -7.73
CA GLU A 133 -11.28 -19.07 -8.14
C GLU A 133 -11.07 -20.08 -7.00
N PRO A 134 -10.75 -21.34 -7.32
CA PRO A 134 -10.42 -22.33 -6.31
C PRO A 134 -9.01 -22.09 -5.75
N ALA A 135 -8.89 -21.95 -4.44
CA ALA A 135 -7.59 -21.98 -3.78
C ALA A 135 -7.10 -23.41 -3.65
N GLN A 136 -5.85 -23.64 -4.06
CA GLN A 136 -5.26 -24.97 -4.09
C GLN A 136 -4.41 -25.20 -2.84
N ALA A 137 -4.55 -26.37 -2.24
CA ALA A 137 -3.65 -26.84 -1.19
C ALA A 137 -2.26 -27.09 -1.77
N GLU A 138 -1.23 -26.63 -1.06
CA GLU A 138 0.18 -26.80 -1.45
C GLU A 138 0.82 -28.05 -0.81
N GLY A 139 0.01 -29.02 -0.38
CA GLY A 139 0.48 -30.23 0.28
C GLY A 139 -0.62 -31.25 0.56
N GLU A 140 -0.29 -32.26 1.37
CA GLU A 140 -1.22 -33.30 1.79
C GLU A 140 -2.36 -32.72 2.64
N TRP A 141 -3.54 -32.58 2.04
CA TRP A 141 -4.70 -31.92 2.64
C TRP A 141 -5.59 -32.85 3.46
N MET A 142 -5.47 -34.18 3.33
CA MET A 142 -6.25 -35.15 4.11
C MET A 142 -5.67 -35.33 5.52
N THR A 143 -5.47 -34.22 6.23
CA THR A 143 -4.86 -34.17 7.56
C THR A 143 -5.67 -33.27 8.49
N GLU A 144 -5.48 -33.43 9.79
CA GLU A 144 -6.06 -32.48 10.76
C GLU A 144 -5.21 -31.21 10.88
N ASP A 145 -3.97 -31.23 10.38
CA ASP A 145 -3.03 -30.13 10.49
C ASP A 145 -3.35 -28.97 9.53
N PHE A 146 -2.70 -27.83 9.76
CA PHE A 146 -2.78 -26.69 8.85
C PHE A 146 -1.96 -26.95 7.59
N VAL A 147 -2.63 -26.84 6.45
CA VAL A 147 -2.06 -27.02 5.11
C VAL A 147 -2.10 -25.68 4.40
N PRO A 148 -0.97 -25.20 3.82
CA PRO A 148 -0.94 -23.95 3.08
C PRO A 148 -1.82 -23.98 1.84
N PHE A 149 -2.36 -22.82 1.46
CA PHE A 149 -3.06 -22.61 0.21
C PHE A 149 -2.62 -21.32 -0.46
N ALA A 150 -2.77 -21.28 -1.78
CA ALA A 150 -2.63 -20.07 -2.58
C ALA A 150 -3.66 -20.02 -3.71
N VAL A 151 -4.04 -18.80 -4.10
CA VAL A 151 -4.84 -18.50 -5.29
C VAL A 151 -4.50 -17.11 -5.80
N GLU A 152 -4.66 -16.88 -7.10
CA GLU A 152 -4.57 -15.54 -7.70
C GLU A 152 -5.92 -15.15 -8.26
N LEU A 153 -6.41 -13.95 -7.91
CA LEU A 153 -7.63 -13.38 -8.45
C LEU A 153 -7.30 -12.21 -9.37
N VAL A 154 -7.77 -12.30 -10.61
CA VAL A 154 -7.78 -11.19 -11.56
C VAL A 154 -9.16 -10.54 -11.52
N PHE A 155 -9.22 -9.24 -11.22
CA PHE A 155 -10.48 -8.51 -11.09
C PHE A 155 -10.37 -7.08 -11.62
N ASP A 156 -11.53 -6.45 -11.87
CA ASP A 156 -11.69 -5.03 -12.16
C ASP A 156 -12.70 -4.41 -11.19
N ALA A 157 -12.22 -3.66 -10.20
CA ALA A 157 -13.04 -3.09 -9.15
C ALA A 157 -13.46 -1.65 -9.46
N LYS A 158 -14.78 -1.38 -9.39
CA LYS A 158 -15.35 -0.03 -9.56
C LYS A 158 -15.65 0.67 -8.23
N THR A 159 -15.69 -0.08 -7.14
CA THR A 159 -15.88 0.42 -5.78
C THR A 159 -14.54 0.63 -5.08
N ALA A 160 -14.54 1.40 -3.99
CA ALA A 160 -13.33 1.62 -3.18
C ALA A 160 -13.03 0.48 -2.21
N THR A 161 -14.05 -0.32 -1.88
CA THR A 161 -13.98 -1.40 -0.88
C THR A 161 -14.64 -2.66 -1.44
N GLY A 162 -14.35 -3.79 -0.82
CA GLY A 162 -14.93 -5.08 -1.13
C GLY A 162 -14.75 -6.07 0.02
N THR A 163 -15.21 -7.29 -0.21
CA THR A 163 -15.11 -8.40 0.75
C THR A 163 -14.49 -9.61 0.07
N LEU A 164 -13.37 -10.09 0.61
CA LEU A 164 -12.78 -11.36 0.24
C LEU A 164 -13.42 -12.46 1.09
N ILE A 165 -13.94 -13.50 0.46
CA ILE A 165 -14.66 -14.60 1.10
C ILE A 165 -13.95 -15.91 0.79
N LEU A 166 -13.48 -16.60 1.83
CA LEU A 166 -12.93 -17.94 1.75
C LEU A 166 -14.01 -18.90 2.23
N ILE A 167 -14.54 -19.73 1.34
CA ILE A 167 -15.69 -20.58 1.59
C ILE A 167 -15.19 -21.99 1.88
N LYS A 168 -15.59 -22.57 3.01
CA LYS A 168 -15.32 -23.98 3.29
C LYS A 168 -16.08 -24.83 2.28
N ASP A 169 -15.42 -25.80 1.66
CA ASP A 169 -16.13 -26.71 0.78
C ASP A 169 -17.12 -27.58 1.58
N ASN A 170 -18.33 -27.72 1.04
CA ASN A 170 -19.42 -28.50 1.63
C ASN A 170 -20.14 -29.34 0.57
N PRO A 171 -19.54 -30.45 0.10
CA PRO A 171 -20.14 -31.32 -0.91
C PRO A 171 -21.48 -31.93 -0.48
N SER A 172 -21.76 -31.98 0.82
CA SER A 172 -23.02 -32.51 1.35
C SER A 172 -24.20 -31.57 1.14
N GLY A 173 -23.94 -30.27 0.97
CA GLY A 173 -24.95 -29.22 0.90
C GLY A 173 -25.76 -29.01 2.19
N LEU A 174 -25.37 -29.62 3.31
CA LEU A 174 -26.06 -29.45 4.59
C LEU A 174 -25.60 -28.17 5.30
N PRO A 175 -26.51 -27.26 5.70
CA PRO A 175 -26.15 -25.96 6.27
C PRO A 175 -25.30 -26.01 7.54
N GLU A 176 -25.35 -27.12 8.28
CA GLU A 176 -24.54 -27.33 9.48
C GLU A 176 -23.04 -27.45 9.22
N TYR A 177 -22.63 -27.70 7.98
CA TYR A 177 -21.23 -27.77 7.56
C TYR A 177 -20.76 -26.55 6.75
N ASP A 178 -21.64 -25.55 6.57
CA ASP A 178 -21.30 -24.29 5.93
C ASP A 178 -20.43 -23.44 6.86
N ALA A 179 -19.33 -22.94 6.31
CA ALA A 179 -18.50 -21.96 6.99
C ALA A 179 -17.86 -21.06 5.93
N GLN A 180 -17.70 -19.78 6.26
CA GLN A 180 -16.97 -18.85 5.40
C GLN A 180 -16.26 -17.81 6.26
N VAL A 181 -15.08 -17.42 5.81
CA VAL A 181 -14.33 -16.29 6.38
C VAL A 181 -14.41 -15.12 5.43
N GLU A 182 -14.80 -13.98 5.96
CA GLU A 182 -14.97 -12.71 5.28
C GLU A 182 -13.91 -11.74 5.78
N ILE A 183 -13.12 -11.21 4.85
CA ILE A 183 -12.05 -10.26 5.10
C ILE A 183 -12.34 -8.97 4.33
N PRO A 184 -12.47 -7.81 5.01
CA PRO A 184 -12.67 -6.54 4.35
C PRO A 184 -11.39 -6.11 3.63
N VAL A 185 -11.51 -5.73 2.36
CA VAL A 185 -10.42 -5.26 1.51
C VAL A 185 -10.71 -3.88 0.94
N ARG A 186 -9.64 -3.14 0.63
CA ARG A 186 -9.74 -1.83 -0.03
C ARG A 186 -9.12 -1.94 -1.41
N PHE A 187 -9.81 -1.50 -2.45
CA PHE A 187 -9.26 -1.54 -3.79
C PHE A 187 -8.31 -0.36 -4.02
N GLY A 188 -7.06 -0.67 -4.32
CA GLY A 188 -6.11 0.29 -4.83
C GLY A 188 -6.46 0.63 -6.27
N LYS A 189 -6.05 1.82 -6.72
CA LYS A 189 -6.06 2.10 -8.16
C LYS A 189 -5.05 1.18 -8.81
N THR A 190 -5.48 0.34 -9.74
CA THR A 190 -4.58 -0.38 -10.63
C THR A 190 -3.62 0.64 -11.23
N SER A 191 -2.33 0.55 -10.90
CA SER A 191 -1.33 1.26 -11.67
C SER A 191 -1.30 0.57 -13.03
N SER A 192 -2.17 1.00 -13.93
CA SER A 192 -2.03 0.70 -15.35
C SER A 192 -0.58 0.98 -15.69
N THR A 193 0.16 -0.06 -16.08
CA THR A 193 1.55 -0.08 -16.53
C THR A 193 1.99 1.28 -17.08
N GLU A 194 2.47 2.16 -16.20
CA GLU A 194 3.43 3.17 -16.59
C GLU A 194 4.73 2.38 -16.63
N LYS A 195 5.26 2.21 -17.85
CA LYS A 195 6.62 1.72 -18.11
C LYS A 195 7.53 2.26 -17.00
N PRO A 196 8.32 1.43 -16.31
CA PRO A 196 9.18 1.94 -15.23
C PRO A 196 10.10 3.00 -15.85
N SER A 197 9.79 4.28 -15.61
CA SER A 197 10.60 5.40 -16.08
C SER A 197 11.81 5.65 -15.18
N ASP A 198 12.00 4.79 -14.18
CA ASP A 198 13.19 4.72 -13.33
C ASP A 198 13.95 3.41 -13.56
N GLN A 199 14.23 3.08 -14.82
CA GLN A 199 15.49 2.38 -15.08
C GLN A 199 16.59 3.38 -14.70
N ILE A 200 17.47 3.02 -13.76
CA ILE A 200 18.64 3.82 -13.43
C ILE A 200 19.51 3.89 -14.68
N CYS A 201 19.25 4.89 -15.52
CA CYS A 201 19.98 5.10 -16.75
C CYS A 201 21.31 5.73 -16.38
N ILE A 202 22.36 4.90 -16.39
CA ILE A 202 23.72 5.40 -16.29
C ILE A 202 23.94 6.40 -17.43
N GLN A 203 24.42 7.60 -17.10
CA GLN A 203 24.72 8.66 -18.08
C GLN A 203 26.04 8.38 -18.80
N VAL A 204 26.06 7.31 -19.60
CA VAL A 204 27.19 6.92 -20.44
C VAL A 204 26.67 6.63 -21.84
N ILE A 205 27.42 7.06 -22.84
CA ILE A 205 27.05 6.87 -24.24
C ILE A 205 27.07 5.37 -24.54
N ALA A 206 25.95 4.84 -25.04
CA ALA A 206 25.82 3.45 -25.47
C ALA A 206 25.87 3.37 -26.99
N THR A 207 26.77 2.54 -27.54
CA THR A 207 26.80 2.24 -28.98
C THR A 207 26.01 0.98 -29.25
N ALA A 208 25.01 1.06 -30.15
CA ALA A 208 24.18 -0.07 -30.52
C ALA A 208 24.04 -0.24 -32.04
N LYS A 209 23.79 -1.48 -32.48
CA LYS A 209 23.59 -1.87 -33.88
C LYS A 209 22.18 -2.39 -34.10
N ASN A 210 21.54 -1.92 -35.16
CA ASN A 210 20.32 -2.49 -35.67
C ASN A 210 20.63 -3.84 -36.37
N PRO A 211 20.07 -4.98 -35.93
CA PRO A 211 20.34 -6.27 -36.53
C PRO A 211 19.69 -6.44 -37.91
N GLU A 212 18.62 -5.70 -38.23
CA GLU A 212 17.90 -5.78 -39.50
C GLU A 212 18.58 -4.94 -40.60
N THR A 213 19.04 -3.75 -40.25
CA THR A 213 19.62 -2.80 -41.23
C THR A 213 21.14 -2.75 -41.19
N GLY A 214 21.77 -3.23 -40.12
CA GLY A 214 23.20 -3.14 -39.88
C GLY A 214 23.67 -1.75 -39.44
N GLU A 215 22.76 -0.79 -39.26
CA GLU A 215 23.05 0.58 -38.84
C GLU A 215 23.63 0.61 -37.41
N VAL A 216 24.70 1.39 -37.20
CA VAL A 216 25.33 1.58 -35.89
C VAL A 216 25.17 3.02 -35.45
N ARG A 217 24.71 3.24 -34.22
CA ARG A 217 24.50 4.59 -33.65
C ARG A 217 24.89 4.65 -32.19
N ASP A 218 25.28 5.86 -31.79
CA ASP A 218 25.53 6.22 -30.40
C ASP A 218 24.27 6.84 -29.78
N PHE A 219 23.99 6.43 -28.55
CA PHE A 219 22.84 6.84 -27.77
C PHE A 219 23.32 7.52 -26.48
N PRO A 220 22.73 8.65 -26.06
CA PRO A 220 23.18 9.40 -24.88
C PRO A 220 23.21 8.57 -23.60
N THR A 221 22.30 7.60 -23.48
CA THR A 221 22.26 6.61 -22.41
C THR A 221 21.91 5.21 -22.97
N PRO A 222 22.21 4.12 -22.23
CA PRO A 222 21.78 2.77 -22.62
C PRO A 222 20.26 2.60 -22.71
N CYS A 223 19.50 3.47 -22.04
CA CYS A 223 18.04 3.47 -22.09
C CYS A 223 17.46 4.10 -23.37
N ASP A 224 18.25 4.93 -24.05
CA ASP A 224 17.84 5.55 -25.31
C ASP A 224 17.99 4.58 -26.50
N VAL A 225 18.61 3.41 -26.28
CA VAL A 225 18.75 2.36 -27.29
C VAL A 225 17.37 1.76 -27.58
N PRO A 226 16.90 1.80 -28.85
CA PRO A 226 15.61 1.24 -29.22
C PRO A 226 15.55 -0.27 -28.96
N GLU A 227 14.35 -0.75 -28.61
CA GLU A 227 14.11 -2.17 -28.41
C GLU A 227 14.48 -2.97 -29.68
N GLY A 228 15.19 -4.09 -29.48
CA GLY A 228 15.67 -4.94 -30.58
C GLY A 228 17.03 -4.54 -31.19
N TRP A 229 17.65 -3.44 -30.76
CA TRP A 229 19.03 -3.12 -31.14
C TRP A 229 20.03 -3.84 -30.21
N GLU A 230 21.15 -4.31 -30.76
CA GLU A 230 22.20 -5.00 -30.01
C GLU A 230 23.25 -3.99 -29.50
N THR A 231 23.48 -3.94 -28.18
CA THR A 231 24.55 -3.11 -27.60
C THR A 231 25.92 -3.73 -27.87
N ILE A 232 26.86 -2.93 -28.38
CA ILE A 232 28.16 -3.42 -28.86
C ILE A 232 29.26 -3.19 -27.81
N ALA A 233 29.08 -2.25 -26.88
CA ALA A 233 30.01 -1.96 -25.78
C ALA A 233 29.26 -1.36 -24.58
N PRO A 234 29.78 -1.55 -23.34
CA PRO A 234 29.30 -0.85 -22.14
C PRO A 234 29.72 0.62 -22.11
#